data_AF-A0A838N2Y0-F1
#
_entry.id   AF-A0A838N2Y0-F1
#
_cell.length_a   1.000
_cell.length_b   1.000
_cell.length_c   1.000
_cell.angle_alpha   90.00
_cell.angle_beta   90.00
_cell.angle_gamma   90.00
#
_symmetry.space_group_name_H-M   'P 1'
#
loop_
_entity.id
_entity.type
_entity.pdbx_description
1 polymer ?
#
loop_
_entity_poly.entity_id
_entity_poly.type
_entity_poly.pdbx_seq_one_letter_code
_entity_poly.pdbx_strand_id
1 'polypeptide(L)'
;MVSGCVRTRYVYVQRSAIHSNGIVSERPVELELKQFAPTADNSGEWTGTWSMARPRAKQRHLSISATTSEGGHSFDQWILLEDIKGFPARDVEGDVAFSIERPAGILRFEGTFADRFATGHARFVPNPAFVEETTKAFSTAPTSKQTLDAFWADLDIEYLREIHAAKPGFTLDDMVQLQRSNVGVEYVIELARAGYDFNALQHIQLRNSGMGPEFATELKAAGYSFDSDHLIRARNSGVSADYASDWREAEFDLSLDELIRIRNSGLPVDYARSYREAGFDFDLDQIIRLRNSGVPEGYASELKASGHTLTPDELIKVRNSGVSADYVAALHEAGYRFGVDDIIRLRNSGVSDDYATALVVEGRDNLGADVIINLRNRGIDAETARKLRK
;
A
#
# COMPACT_ATOMS: atom_id res chain seq x y z
N MET A 1 -38.90 -11.37 -14.04
CA MET A 1 -38.17 -11.04 -12.81
C MET A 1 -37.36 -12.27 -12.42
N VAL A 2 -36.07 -12.28 -12.74
CA VAL A 2 -35.16 -13.38 -12.42
C VAL A 2 -34.33 -12.92 -11.22
N SER A 3 -34.67 -13.38 -10.02
CA SER A 3 -33.84 -13.18 -8.83
C SER A 3 -32.59 -14.05 -8.96
N GLY A 4 -31.47 -13.42 -9.31
CA GLY A 4 -30.16 -14.04 -9.24
C GLY A 4 -29.76 -14.24 -7.77
N CYS A 5 -29.77 -15.49 -7.33
CA CYS A 5 -29.20 -15.89 -6.04
C CYS A 5 -27.67 -15.88 -6.18
N VAL A 6 -27.01 -14.82 -5.72
CA VAL A 6 -25.55 -14.76 -5.61
C VAL A 6 -25.14 -15.73 -4.51
N ARG A 7 -24.73 -16.95 -4.89
CA ARG A 7 -24.03 -17.88 -4.00
C ARG A 7 -22.58 -17.43 -3.87
N THR A 8 -22.30 -16.59 -2.88
CA THR A 8 -20.92 -16.24 -2.52
C THR A 8 -20.26 -17.46 -1.87
N ARG A 9 -19.53 -18.25 -2.67
CA ARG A 9 -18.62 -19.28 -2.16
C ARG A 9 -17.41 -18.59 -1.56
N TYR A 10 -17.39 -18.43 -0.25
CA TYR A 10 -16.14 -18.15 0.44
C TYR A 10 -15.42 -19.47 0.70
N VAL A 11 -14.43 -19.80 -0.13
CA VAL A 11 -13.46 -20.86 0.16
C VAL A 11 -12.38 -20.22 1.02
N TYR A 12 -12.55 -20.27 2.34
CA TYR A 12 -11.50 -19.87 3.27
C TYR A 12 -10.55 -21.07 3.43
N VAL A 13 -9.44 -21.03 2.70
CA VAL A 13 -8.31 -21.93 2.94
C VAL A 13 -7.62 -21.45 4.20
N GLN A 14 -7.76 -22.18 5.29
CA GLN A 14 -6.92 -21.97 6.46
C GLN A 14 -5.47 -22.27 6.04
N ARG A 15 -4.66 -21.21 5.88
CA ARG A 15 -3.19 -21.29 5.78
C ARG A 15 -2.60 -21.29 7.19
N SER A 16 -2.99 -22.24 8.04
CA SER A 16 -2.19 -22.58 9.22
C SER A 16 -1.00 -23.40 8.73
N ALA A 17 0.21 -22.83 8.90
CA ALA A 17 1.51 -23.31 8.44
C ALA A 17 1.89 -23.05 6.96
N ILE A 18 2.04 -21.77 6.56
CA ILE A 18 3.10 -21.46 5.60
C ILE A 18 4.42 -21.36 6.38
N HIS A 19 5.10 -22.51 6.47
CA HIS A 19 6.54 -22.44 6.28
C HIS A 19 6.76 -21.85 4.89
N SER A 20 7.37 -20.68 4.82
CA SER A 20 7.87 -20.11 3.58
C SER A 20 8.71 -21.18 2.86
N ASN A 21 8.35 -21.47 1.60
CA ASN A 21 8.98 -22.43 0.68
C ASN A 21 8.50 -23.88 0.77
N GLY A 22 7.36 -24.17 0.14
CA GLY A 22 6.99 -25.53 -0.26
C GLY A 22 5.50 -25.66 -0.53
N ILE A 23 5.10 -25.83 -1.79
CA ILE A 23 3.79 -26.40 -2.11
C ILE A 23 3.79 -27.79 -1.46
N VAL A 24 3.01 -27.97 -0.39
CA VAL A 24 2.84 -29.28 0.23
C VAL A 24 2.13 -30.16 -0.80
N SER A 25 2.89 -31.01 -1.49
CA SER A 25 2.36 -32.00 -2.45
C SER A 25 1.67 -33.18 -1.76
N GLU A 26 1.41 -33.07 -0.46
CA GLU A 26 0.92 -34.14 0.40
C GLU A 26 -0.61 -34.10 0.43
N ARG A 27 -1.25 -35.22 0.07
CA ARG A 27 -2.71 -35.31 0.13
C ARG A 27 -3.16 -35.50 1.58
N PRO A 28 -4.07 -34.68 2.12
CA PRO A 28 -4.57 -34.85 3.48
C PRO A 28 -5.44 -36.10 3.60
N VAL A 29 -5.64 -36.58 4.83
CA VAL A 29 -6.76 -37.47 5.14
C VAL A 29 -8.04 -36.65 4.94
N GLU A 30 -8.97 -37.13 4.13
CA GLU A 30 -10.24 -36.42 3.89
C GLU A 30 -11.31 -36.95 4.84
N LEU A 31 -11.92 -36.03 5.60
CA LEU A 31 -13.09 -36.28 6.43
C LEU A 31 -14.23 -35.39 5.96
N GLU A 32 -15.37 -35.99 5.68
CA GLU A 32 -16.59 -35.29 5.29
C GLU A 32 -17.58 -35.32 6.47
N LEU A 33 -17.95 -34.15 6.98
CA LEU A 33 -18.91 -33.94 8.06
C LEU A 33 -20.24 -33.44 7.47
N LYS A 34 -21.29 -34.24 7.60
CA LYS A 34 -22.61 -34.01 6.99
C LYS A 34 -23.69 -33.80 8.04
N GLN A 35 -24.74 -33.12 7.60
CA GLN A 35 -25.94 -32.88 8.41
C GLN A 35 -25.59 -32.26 9.76
N PHE A 36 -24.53 -31.44 9.78
CA PHE A 36 -24.04 -30.86 11.02
C PHE A 36 -24.94 -29.69 11.40
N ALA A 37 -25.67 -29.85 12.50
CA ALA A 37 -26.76 -28.97 12.89
C ALA A 37 -26.77 -28.75 14.41
N PRO A 38 -27.26 -27.59 14.89
CA PRO A 38 -27.43 -27.36 16.31
C PRO A 38 -28.46 -28.33 16.89
N THR A 39 -28.27 -28.76 18.13
CA THR A 39 -29.24 -29.59 18.86
C THR A 39 -30.47 -28.76 19.25
N ALA A 40 -31.63 -29.42 19.32
CA ALA A 40 -32.90 -28.75 19.63
C ALA A 40 -33.08 -28.36 21.10
N ASP A 41 -32.18 -28.80 21.98
CA ASP A 41 -32.23 -28.60 23.43
C ASP A 41 -31.61 -27.27 23.90
N ASN A 42 -31.23 -26.39 22.97
CA ASN A 42 -30.56 -25.11 23.23
C ASN A 42 -29.27 -25.21 24.06
N SER A 43 -28.65 -26.40 24.11
CA SER A 43 -27.35 -26.59 24.79
C SER A 43 -26.19 -25.87 24.09
N GLY A 44 -26.41 -25.37 22.86
CA GLY A 44 -25.39 -24.79 22.02
C GLY A 44 -24.52 -25.84 21.31
N GLU A 45 -24.81 -27.12 21.52
CA GLU A 45 -24.12 -28.23 20.88
C GLU A 45 -24.54 -28.39 19.43
N TRP A 46 -23.66 -29.04 18.66
CA TRP A 46 -23.94 -29.43 17.29
C TRP A 46 -23.70 -30.92 17.11
N THR A 47 -24.53 -31.57 16.31
CA THR A 47 -24.39 -32.99 15.99
C THR A 47 -24.47 -33.23 14.50
N GLY A 48 -23.85 -34.30 14.02
CA GLY A 48 -23.91 -34.72 12.63
C GLY A 48 -23.33 -36.10 12.41
N THR A 49 -23.17 -36.47 11.14
CA THR A 49 -22.53 -37.73 10.74
C THR A 49 -21.26 -37.43 9.98
N TRP A 50 -20.27 -38.30 10.08
CA TRP A 50 -19.01 -38.13 9.36
C TRP A 50 -18.58 -39.41 8.64
N SER A 51 -17.77 -39.23 7.62
CA SER A 51 -17.06 -40.31 6.94
C SER A 51 -15.63 -39.90 6.65
N MET A 52 -14.67 -40.78 6.87
CA MET A 52 -13.25 -40.53 6.64
C MET A 52 -12.60 -41.71 5.93
N ALA A 53 -11.71 -41.44 4.97
CA ALA A 53 -10.89 -42.47 4.37
C ALA A 53 -9.79 -42.95 5.34
N ARG A 54 -9.41 -44.23 5.26
CA ARG A 54 -8.30 -44.75 6.07
C ARG A 54 -7.00 -43.95 5.81
N PRO A 55 -6.32 -43.45 6.86
CA PRO A 55 -5.08 -42.70 6.71
C PRO A 55 -3.95 -43.51 6.06
N ARG A 56 -3.18 -42.88 5.17
CA ARG A 56 -2.06 -43.49 4.43
C ARG A 56 -0.70 -43.09 4.99
N ALA A 57 0.32 -43.86 4.62
CA ALA A 57 1.71 -43.81 5.12
C ALA A 57 2.35 -42.41 5.19
N LYS A 58 2.01 -41.54 4.24
CA LYS A 58 2.65 -40.25 4.06
C LYS A 58 1.79 -39.07 4.47
N GLN A 59 0.59 -39.30 5.01
CA GLN A 59 -0.34 -38.22 5.38
C GLN A 59 -0.08 -37.74 6.81
N ARG A 60 0.01 -36.42 6.97
CA ARG A 60 0.27 -35.70 8.22
C ARG A 60 -0.82 -34.70 8.59
N HIS A 61 -1.75 -34.46 7.66
CA HIS A 61 -2.84 -33.51 7.86
C HIS A 61 -4.19 -34.20 7.66
N LEU A 62 -5.19 -33.76 8.43
CA LEU A 62 -6.60 -33.99 8.20
C LEU A 62 -7.17 -32.75 7.50
N SER A 63 -7.91 -32.96 6.43
CA SER A 63 -8.80 -31.98 5.79
C SER A 63 -10.22 -32.36 6.15
N ILE A 64 -10.91 -31.45 6.85
CA ILE A 64 -12.33 -31.62 7.19
C ILE A 64 -13.12 -30.73 6.25
N SER A 65 -14.07 -31.32 5.50
CA SER A 65 -15.12 -30.58 4.80
C SER A 65 -16.43 -30.77 5.55
N ALA A 66 -16.98 -29.69 6.10
CA ALA A 66 -18.29 -29.70 6.76
C ALA A 66 -19.39 -29.18 5.82
N THR A 67 -20.60 -29.71 5.94
CA THR A 67 -21.81 -29.12 5.38
C THR A 67 -22.83 -28.94 6.49
N THR A 68 -23.15 -27.67 6.79
CA THR A 68 -24.10 -27.29 7.84
C THR A 68 -25.53 -27.17 7.31
N SER A 69 -26.51 -27.46 8.16
CA SER A 69 -27.94 -27.34 7.82
C SER A 69 -28.40 -25.88 7.61
N GLU A 70 -27.70 -24.91 8.19
CA GLU A 70 -28.06 -23.49 8.17
C GLU A 70 -27.56 -22.70 6.93
N GLY A 71 -27.18 -23.39 5.87
CA GLY A 71 -26.62 -22.77 4.66
C GLY A 71 -25.12 -23.00 4.54
N GLY A 72 -24.69 -23.29 3.31
CA GLY A 72 -23.44 -23.98 2.99
C GLY A 72 -22.18 -23.19 3.31
N HIS A 73 -21.57 -23.51 4.45
CA HIS A 73 -20.15 -23.33 4.64
C HIS A 73 -19.46 -24.69 4.46
N SER A 74 -18.69 -24.84 3.39
CA SER A 74 -17.59 -25.81 3.35
C SER A 74 -16.37 -25.05 3.81
N PHE A 75 -15.95 -25.30 5.04
CA PHE A 75 -14.62 -24.91 5.50
C PHE A 75 -13.71 -26.10 5.25
N ASP A 76 -12.54 -25.87 4.67
CA ASP A 76 -11.46 -26.85 4.57
C ASP A 76 -10.42 -26.46 5.63
N GLN A 77 -10.36 -27.26 6.68
CA GLN A 77 -9.43 -27.05 7.79
C GLN A 77 -8.30 -28.05 7.67
N TRP A 78 -7.06 -27.53 7.59
CA TRP A 78 -5.86 -28.34 7.57
C TRP A 78 -5.30 -28.42 8.98
N ILE A 79 -5.49 -29.59 9.60
CA ILE A 79 -5.11 -29.83 11.00
C ILE A 79 -4.02 -30.90 11.00
N LEU A 80 -2.92 -30.67 11.71
CA LEU A 80 -1.90 -31.69 11.88
C LEU A 80 -2.50 -32.87 12.65
N LEU A 81 -2.24 -34.11 12.19
CA LEU A 81 -2.79 -35.31 12.82
C LEU A 81 -2.33 -35.46 14.28
N GLU A 82 -1.15 -34.93 14.62
CA GLU A 82 -0.61 -34.94 15.98
C GLU A 82 -1.34 -34.00 16.94
N ASP A 83 -2.00 -32.95 16.43
CA ASP A 83 -2.81 -32.03 17.23
C ASP A 83 -4.22 -32.59 17.51
N ILE A 84 -4.57 -33.72 16.88
CA ILE A 84 -5.87 -34.38 17.05
C ILE A 84 -5.76 -35.47 18.09
N LYS A 85 -6.40 -35.24 19.23
CA LYS A 85 -6.37 -36.15 20.38
C LYS A 85 -7.03 -37.48 20.02
N GLY A 86 -6.27 -38.56 20.17
CA GLY A 86 -6.75 -39.91 19.89
C GLY A 86 -6.92 -40.23 18.40
N PHE A 87 -6.33 -39.44 17.49
CA PHE A 87 -6.44 -39.73 16.05
C PHE A 87 -6.03 -41.18 15.74
N PRO A 88 -6.87 -41.95 15.02
CA PRO A 88 -6.66 -43.39 14.91
C PRO A 88 -5.41 -43.74 14.10
N ALA A 89 -4.67 -44.75 14.58
CA ALA A 89 -3.59 -45.35 13.82
C ALA A 89 -4.13 -46.04 12.55
N ARG A 90 -3.25 -46.27 11.58
CA ARG A 90 -3.63 -46.73 10.22
C ARG A 90 -4.21 -48.14 10.19
N ASP A 91 -3.80 -48.95 11.15
CA ASP A 91 -4.09 -50.37 11.32
C ASP A 91 -5.22 -50.63 12.32
N VAL A 92 -5.85 -49.58 12.86
CA VAL A 92 -7.03 -49.74 13.72
C VAL A 92 -8.17 -50.37 12.92
N GLU A 93 -8.83 -51.35 13.53
CA GLU A 93 -10.10 -51.95 13.09
C GLU A 93 -11.10 -51.80 14.23
N GLY A 94 -12.39 -51.65 13.90
CA GLY A 94 -13.45 -51.48 14.89
C GLY A 94 -13.60 -50.03 15.36
N ASP A 95 -13.95 -49.85 16.63
CA ASP A 95 -14.37 -48.55 17.16
C ASP A 95 -13.24 -47.52 17.16
N VAL A 96 -13.58 -46.30 16.77
CA VAL A 96 -12.68 -45.14 16.75
C VAL A 96 -13.32 -43.96 17.44
N ALA A 97 -12.51 -43.28 18.25
CA ALA A 97 -12.87 -42.05 18.92
C ALA A 97 -11.68 -41.09 18.89
N PHE A 98 -11.90 -39.88 18.38
CA PHE A 98 -10.89 -38.82 18.37
C PHE A 98 -11.57 -37.46 18.53
N SER A 99 -10.81 -36.45 18.95
CA SER A 99 -11.35 -35.12 19.17
C SER A 99 -10.38 -34.00 18.82
N ILE A 100 -10.97 -32.88 18.39
CA ILE A 100 -10.27 -31.60 18.25
C ILE A 100 -10.69 -30.74 19.44
N GLU A 101 -9.73 -30.34 20.24
CA GLU A 101 -9.91 -29.51 21.43
C GLU A 101 -9.36 -28.11 21.15
N ARG A 102 -10.19 -27.07 21.27
CA ARG A 102 -9.83 -25.66 21.05
C ARG A 102 -10.47 -24.78 22.13
N PRO A 103 -10.04 -23.52 22.30
CA PRO A 103 -10.57 -22.65 23.35
C PRO A 103 -12.11 -22.55 23.35
N ALA A 104 -12.74 -22.49 22.18
CA ALA A 104 -14.19 -22.34 22.05
C ALA A 104 -15.00 -23.64 22.28
N GLY A 105 -14.37 -24.81 22.33
CA GLY A 105 -15.06 -26.07 22.56
C GLY A 105 -14.32 -27.31 22.08
N ILE A 106 -15.02 -28.45 22.13
CA ILE A 106 -14.48 -29.75 21.75
C ILE A 106 -15.38 -30.35 20.66
N LEU A 107 -14.79 -30.69 19.51
CA LEU A 107 -15.45 -31.48 18.47
C LEU A 107 -15.00 -32.94 18.58
N ARG A 108 -15.93 -33.81 18.95
CA ARG A 108 -15.70 -35.25 19.11
C ARG A 108 -16.22 -36.01 17.91
N PHE A 109 -15.49 -37.05 17.52
CA PHE A 109 -15.86 -37.99 16.48
C PHE A 109 -15.83 -39.38 17.08
N GLU A 110 -16.97 -40.07 17.02
CA GLU A 110 -17.10 -41.47 17.42
C GLU A 110 -17.64 -42.25 16.23
N GLY A 111 -17.10 -43.43 15.96
CA GLY A 111 -17.49 -44.23 14.81
C GLY A 111 -16.78 -45.57 14.79
N THR A 112 -16.83 -46.23 13.63
CA THR A 112 -16.24 -47.56 13.46
C THR A 112 -15.57 -47.62 12.09
N PHE A 113 -14.37 -48.21 12.02
CA PHE A 113 -13.75 -48.59 10.75
C PHE A 113 -14.42 -49.85 10.20
N ALA A 114 -14.87 -49.75 8.95
CA ALA A 114 -15.28 -50.88 8.13
C ALA A 114 -14.54 -50.79 6.78
N ASP A 115 -13.62 -51.73 6.54
CA ASP A 115 -12.76 -51.77 5.37
C ASP A 115 -11.91 -50.49 5.16
N ARG A 116 -12.25 -49.70 4.13
CA ARG A 116 -11.48 -48.53 3.66
C ARG A 116 -11.94 -47.21 4.27
N PHE A 117 -13.06 -47.19 4.99
CA PHE A 117 -13.66 -45.98 5.52
C PHE A 117 -14.04 -46.16 6.99
N ALA A 118 -13.94 -45.08 7.76
CA ALA A 118 -14.65 -44.96 9.02
C ALA A 118 -15.88 -44.09 8.82
N THR A 119 -16.97 -44.44 9.49
CA THR A 119 -18.17 -43.61 9.57
C THR A 119 -18.65 -43.54 10.99
N GLY A 120 -19.38 -42.48 11.33
CA GLY A 120 -19.88 -42.32 12.68
C GLY A 120 -20.61 -41.02 12.93
N HIS A 121 -20.72 -40.65 14.20
CA HIS A 121 -21.35 -39.44 14.68
C HIS A 121 -20.32 -38.44 15.19
N ALA A 122 -20.58 -37.16 14.92
CA ALA A 122 -19.79 -36.06 15.43
C ALA A 122 -20.63 -35.24 16.40
N ARG A 123 -20.01 -34.73 17.46
CA ARG A 123 -20.64 -33.84 18.45
C ARG A 123 -19.68 -32.71 18.83
N PHE A 124 -20.10 -31.47 18.60
CA PHE A 124 -19.44 -30.29 19.14
C PHE A 124 -20.08 -29.90 20.47
N VAL A 125 -19.25 -29.71 21.48
CA VAL A 125 -19.64 -29.23 22.80
C VAL A 125 -18.95 -27.88 23.04
N PRO A 126 -19.69 -26.77 23.20
CA PRO A 126 -19.09 -25.48 23.46
C PRO A 126 -18.40 -25.47 24.83
N ASN A 127 -17.31 -24.70 24.94
CA ASN A 127 -16.64 -24.48 26.22
C ASN A 127 -17.40 -23.41 27.03
N PRO A 128 -17.98 -23.74 28.20
CA PRO A 128 -18.74 -22.77 28.99
C PRO A 128 -17.91 -21.55 29.41
N ALA A 129 -16.62 -21.73 29.70
CA ALA A 129 -15.75 -20.61 30.08
C ALA A 129 -15.55 -19.63 28.92
N PHE A 130 -15.42 -20.13 27.69
CA PHE A 130 -15.33 -19.28 26.50
C PHE A 130 -16.63 -18.51 26.25
N VAL A 131 -17.79 -19.18 26.39
CA VAL A 131 -19.11 -18.54 26.25
C VAL A 131 -19.31 -17.46 27.32
N GLU A 132 -18.92 -17.72 28.56
CA GLU A 132 -19.01 -16.74 29.64
C GLU A 132 -18.16 -15.50 29.37
N GLU A 133 -16.90 -15.67 29.00
CA GLU A 133 -15.98 -14.55 28.75
C GLU A 133 -16.36 -13.74 27.51
N THR A 134 -16.77 -14.40 26.41
CA THR A 134 -17.31 -13.70 25.24
C THR A 134 -18.58 -12.92 25.57
N THR A 135 -19.47 -13.48 26.40
CA THR A 135 -20.67 -12.78 26.89
C THR A 135 -20.29 -11.54 27.71
N LYS A 136 -19.27 -11.64 28.58
CA LYS A 136 -18.76 -10.50 29.35
C LYS A 136 -18.18 -9.42 28.42
N ALA A 137 -17.36 -9.81 27.45
CA ALA A 137 -16.72 -8.87 26.53
C ALA A 137 -17.74 -8.13 25.65
N PHE A 138 -18.70 -8.83 25.05
CA PHE A 138 -19.64 -8.24 24.09
C PHE A 138 -21.00 -7.89 24.69
N SER A 139 -21.17 -8.07 26.01
CA SER A 139 -22.44 -7.87 26.73
C SER A 139 -23.63 -8.66 26.15
N THR A 140 -23.38 -9.66 25.31
CA THR A 140 -24.37 -10.47 24.61
C THR A 140 -23.82 -11.88 24.47
N ALA A 141 -24.62 -12.89 24.78
CA ALA A 141 -24.19 -14.28 24.64
C ALA A 141 -24.00 -14.64 23.16
N PRO A 142 -22.89 -15.30 22.79
CA PRO A 142 -22.69 -15.75 21.42
C PRO A 142 -23.74 -16.80 21.04
N THR A 143 -24.18 -16.78 19.79
CA THR A 143 -25.00 -17.87 19.27
C THR A 143 -24.21 -19.19 19.19
N SER A 144 -24.90 -20.32 19.11
CA SER A 144 -24.26 -21.63 18.90
C SER A 144 -23.43 -21.65 17.62
N LYS A 145 -23.90 -20.97 16.56
CA LYS A 145 -23.16 -20.79 15.31
C LYS A 145 -21.89 -19.96 15.49
N GLN A 146 -21.96 -18.82 16.19
CA GLN A 146 -20.77 -17.99 16.44
C GLN A 146 -19.72 -18.72 17.28
N THR A 147 -20.15 -19.50 18.26
CA THR A 147 -19.25 -20.33 19.07
C THR A 147 -18.57 -21.41 18.23
N LEU A 148 -19.31 -22.05 17.32
CA LEU A 148 -18.74 -23.00 16.35
C LEU A 148 -17.80 -22.30 15.35
N ASP A 149 -18.14 -21.10 14.89
CA ASP A 149 -17.30 -20.33 13.96
C ASP A 149 -15.97 -19.89 14.62
N ALA A 150 -16.00 -19.54 15.92
CA ALA A 150 -14.83 -19.29 16.74
C ALA A 150 -13.99 -20.55 16.98
N PHE A 151 -14.63 -21.70 17.20
CA PHE A 151 -13.94 -22.99 17.24
C PHE A 151 -13.19 -23.25 15.94
N TRP A 152 -13.81 -23.07 14.78
CA TRP A 152 -13.14 -23.28 13.50
C TRP A 152 -12.04 -22.25 13.20
N ALA A 153 -12.16 -21.04 13.74
CA ALA A 153 -11.11 -20.03 13.63
C ALA A 153 -9.92 -20.29 14.57
N ASP A 154 -10.07 -21.23 15.52
CA ASP A 154 -9.14 -21.39 16.64
C ASP A 154 -8.93 -20.04 17.37
N LEU A 155 -10.05 -19.40 17.70
CA LEU A 155 -10.05 -18.10 18.35
C LEU A 155 -9.69 -18.25 19.82
N ASP A 156 -8.54 -17.70 20.19
CA ASP A 156 -8.08 -17.65 21.57
C ASP A 156 -8.77 -16.53 22.38
N ILE A 157 -8.91 -16.77 23.68
CA ILE A 157 -9.61 -15.85 24.58
C ILE A 157 -8.78 -14.59 24.87
N GLU A 158 -7.46 -14.69 24.88
CA GLU A 158 -6.56 -13.58 25.12
C GLU A 158 -6.50 -12.68 23.89
N TYR A 159 -6.41 -13.29 22.70
CA TYR A 159 -6.55 -12.57 21.42
C TYR A 159 -7.81 -11.69 21.38
N LEU A 160 -8.95 -12.26 21.79
CA LEU A 160 -10.22 -11.54 21.86
C LEU A 160 -10.16 -10.39 22.87
N ARG A 161 -9.67 -10.63 24.08
CA ARG A 161 -9.60 -9.62 25.15
C ARG A 161 -8.73 -8.44 24.76
N GLU A 162 -7.54 -8.70 24.25
CA GLU A 162 -6.58 -7.66 23.89
C GLU A 162 -7.10 -6.77 22.76
N ILE A 163 -7.66 -7.38 21.70
CA ILE A 163 -8.25 -6.60 20.61
C ILE A 163 -9.51 -5.87 21.07
N HIS A 164 -10.40 -6.50 21.84
CA HIS A 164 -11.61 -5.83 22.33
C HIS A 164 -11.29 -4.62 23.22
N ALA A 165 -10.25 -4.70 24.05
CA ALA A 165 -9.80 -3.58 24.86
C ALA A 165 -9.35 -2.37 24.02
N ALA A 166 -8.70 -2.61 22.87
CA ALA A 166 -8.26 -1.56 21.96
C ALA A 166 -9.35 -1.11 20.95
N LYS A 167 -10.27 -2.02 20.61
CA LYS A 167 -11.34 -1.87 19.63
C LYS A 167 -12.67 -2.41 20.18
N PRO A 168 -13.30 -1.67 21.12
CA PRO A 168 -14.56 -2.12 21.75
C PRO A 168 -15.73 -2.19 20.76
N GLY A 169 -15.62 -1.54 19.59
CA GLY A 169 -16.62 -1.60 18.52
C GLY A 169 -16.59 -2.86 17.67
N PHE A 170 -15.58 -3.73 17.79
CA PHE A 170 -15.53 -4.99 17.05
C PHE A 170 -16.49 -6.02 17.63
N THR A 171 -17.15 -6.76 16.75
CA THR A 171 -18.03 -7.88 17.10
C THR A 171 -17.25 -9.19 17.22
N LEU A 172 -17.87 -10.24 17.77
CA LEU A 172 -17.26 -11.58 17.76
C LEU A 172 -16.98 -12.08 16.33
N ASP A 173 -17.87 -11.76 15.37
CA ASP A 173 -17.70 -12.14 13.97
C ASP A 173 -16.49 -11.42 13.35
N ASP A 174 -16.23 -10.17 13.73
CA ASP A 174 -15.03 -9.44 13.35
C ASP A 174 -13.77 -10.11 13.90
N MET A 175 -13.75 -10.51 15.18
CA MET A 175 -12.61 -11.22 15.78
C MET A 175 -12.33 -12.54 15.06
N VAL A 176 -13.38 -13.29 14.73
CA VAL A 176 -13.29 -14.53 13.95
C VAL A 176 -12.71 -14.25 12.56
N GLN A 177 -13.13 -13.19 11.88
CA GLN A 177 -12.60 -12.82 10.56
C GLN A 177 -11.13 -12.40 10.60
N LEU A 178 -10.75 -11.62 11.62
CA LEU A 178 -9.36 -11.20 11.84
C LEU A 178 -8.45 -12.41 12.10
N GLN A 179 -8.85 -13.30 13.01
CA GLN A 179 -8.11 -14.53 13.34
C GLN A 179 -7.97 -15.44 12.11
N ARG A 180 -9.06 -15.66 11.36
CA ARG A 180 -9.01 -16.45 10.11
C ARG A 180 -8.10 -15.85 9.04
N SER A 181 -7.94 -14.52 9.06
CA SER A 181 -7.05 -13.79 8.16
C SER A 181 -5.64 -13.60 8.72
N ASN A 182 -5.35 -14.22 9.88
CA ASN A 182 -4.08 -14.18 10.59
C ASN A 182 -3.61 -12.75 10.92
N VAL A 183 -4.56 -11.84 11.19
CA VAL A 183 -4.26 -10.49 11.69
C VAL A 183 -3.85 -10.61 13.15
N GLY A 184 -2.67 -10.10 13.52
CA GLY A 184 -2.15 -10.19 14.89
C GLY A 184 -2.74 -9.13 15.83
N VAL A 185 -2.62 -9.38 17.14
CA VAL A 185 -3.07 -8.45 18.19
C VAL A 185 -2.31 -7.12 18.10
N GLU A 186 -0.98 -7.17 18.05
CA GLU A 186 -0.12 -5.98 17.98
C GLU A 186 -0.45 -5.13 16.75
N TYR A 187 -0.71 -5.76 15.61
CA TYR A 187 -1.10 -5.08 14.37
C TYR A 187 -2.33 -4.18 14.56
N VAL A 188 -3.38 -4.70 15.19
CA VAL A 188 -4.62 -3.96 15.42
C VAL A 188 -4.39 -2.86 16.45
N ILE A 189 -3.68 -3.18 17.54
CA ILE A 189 -3.41 -2.25 18.64
C ILE A 189 -2.55 -1.07 18.18
N GLU A 190 -1.50 -1.31 17.39
CA GLU A 190 -0.62 -0.24 16.90
C GLU A 190 -1.36 0.74 15.99
N LEU A 191 -2.16 0.24 15.06
CA LEU A 191 -3.02 1.09 14.22
C LEU A 191 -4.03 1.87 15.07
N ALA A 192 -4.65 1.23 16.07
CA ALA A 192 -5.56 1.90 17.00
C ALA A 192 -4.86 3.00 17.81
N ARG A 193 -3.67 2.74 18.33
CA ARG A 193 -2.83 3.70 19.08
C ARG A 193 -2.37 4.88 18.23
N ALA A 194 -2.10 4.63 16.95
CA ALA A 194 -1.85 5.70 15.98
C ALA A 194 -3.13 6.50 15.64
N GLY A 195 -4.29 6.11 16.18
CA GLY A 195 -5.56 6.80 16.00
C GLY A 195 -6.27 6.44 14.69
N TYR A 196 -6.00 5.27 14.12
CA TYR A 196 -6.80 4.73 13.02
C TYR A 196 -8.00 3.97 13.56
N ASP A 197 -9.17 4.20 12.95
CA ASP A 197 -10.41 3.49 13.27
C ASP A 197 -10.89 2.60 12.14
N PHE A 198 -10.02 1.68 11.72
CA PHE A 198 -10.35 0.71 10.69
C PHE A 198 -11.30 -0.36 11.23
N ASN A 199 -12.27 -0.77 10.39
CA ASN A 199 -13.06 -1.96 10.64
C ASN A 199 -12.24 -3.24 10.34
N ALA A 200 -12.79 -4.41 10.70
CA ALA A 200 -12.09 -5.68 10.52
C ALA A 200 -11.67 -5.95 9.07
N LEU A 201 -12.55 -5.68 8.10
CA LEU A 201 -12.26 -5.87 6.68
C LEU A 201 -11.07 -4.99 6.22
N GLN A 202 -10.99 -3.76 6.69
CA GLN A 202 -9.90 -2.85 6.37
C GLN A 202 -8.57 -3.34 6.95
N HIS A 203 -8.54 -3.83 8.20
CA HIS A 203 -7.33 -4.47 8.76
C HIS A 203 -6.87 -5.67 7.92
N ILE A 204 -7.83 -6.50 7.47
CA ILE A 204 -7.55 -7.67 6.62
C ILE A 204 -7.00 -7.23 5.26
N GLN A 205 -7.58 -6.21 4.64
CA GLN A 205 -7.13 -5.68 3.35
C GLN A 205 -5.71 -5.10 3.44
N LEU A 206 -5.44 -4.29 4.46
CA LEU A 206 -4.11 -3.69 4.67
C LEU A 206 -3.04 -4.78 4.86
N ARG A 207 -3.31 -5.75 5.75
CA ARG A 207 -2.42 -6.88 5.98
C ARG A 207 -2.19 -7.70 4.70
N ASN A 208 -3.25 -8.04 3.96
CA ASN A 208 -3.16 -8.81 2.72
C ASN A 208 -2.41 -8.05 1.61
N SER A 209 -2.37 -6.72 1.67
CA SER A 209 -1.51 -5.88 0.82
C SER A 209 -0.04 -5.90 1.26
N GLY A 210 0.31 -6.74 2.24
CA GLY A 210 1.66 -6.86 2.78
C GLY A 210 2.10 -5.63 3.57
N MET A 211 1.16 -4.83 4.07
CA MET A 211 1.44 -3.59 4.80
C MET A 211 1.46 -3.86 6.31
N GLY A 212 2.61 -3.62 6.95
CA GLY A 212 2.74 -3.54 8.39
C GLY A 212 2.13 -2.25 8.96
N PRO A 213 1.86 -2.20 10.28
CA PRO A 213 1.30 -1.00 10.92
C PRO A 213 2.23 0.21 10.79
N GLU A 214 3.54 -0.01 10.74
CA GLU A 214 4.58 1.02 10.72
C GLU A 214 4.37 2.00 9.57
N PHE A 215 4.11 1.49 8.36
CA PHE A 215 3.89 2.31 7.17
C PHE A 215 2.77 3.34 7.35
N ALA A 216 1.64 2.94 7.96
CA ALA A 216 0.54 3.85 8.23
C ALA A 216 0.91 4.83 9.36
N THR A 217 1.55 4.35 10.42
CA THR A 217 1.96 5.19 11.55
C THR A 217 3.00 6.25 11.16
N GLU A 218 3.96 5.90 10.31
CA GLU A 218 5.01 6.81 9.83
C GLU A 218 4.44 7.87 8.89
N LEU A 219 3.56 7.50 7.96
CA LEU A 219 2.85 8.48 7.13
C LEU A 219 2.04 9.46 7.98
N LYS A 220 1.36 8.95 9.01
CA LYS A 220 0.62 9.80 9.94
C LYS A 220 1.54 10.70 10.76
N ALA A 221 2.71 10.22 11.16
CA ALA A 221 3.74 11.03 11.83
C ALA A 221 4.32 12.12 10.92
N ALA A 222 4.44 11.86 9.61
CA ALA A 222 4.72 12.86 8.58
C ALA A 222 3.52 13.79 8.30
N GLY A 223 2.43 13.63 9.05
CA GLY A 223 1.23 14.45 9.00
C GLY A 223 0.25 14.10 7.87
N TYR A 224 0.33 12.86 7.35
CA TYR A 224 -0.58 12.30 6.34
C TYR A 224 -1.49 11.24 6.96
N SER A 225 -2.74 11.61 7.25
CA SER A 225 -3.75 10.68 7.77
C SER A 225 -4.63 10.12 6.65
N PHE A 226 -4.18 9.04 6.02
CA PHE A 226 -4.88 8.36 4.92
C PHE A 226 -5.86 7.28 5.41
N ASP A 227 -6.97 7.08 4.71
CA ASP A 227 -7.82 5.90 4.89
C ASP A 227 -7.16 4.63 4.33
N SER A 228 -7.82 3.47 4.48
CA SER A 228 -7.27 2.18 4.05
C SER A 228 -6.93 2.14 2.56
N ASP A 229 -7.78 2.72 1.71
CA ASP A 229 -7.61 2.67 0.26
C ASP A 229 -6.47 3.58 -0.17
N HIS A 230 -6.38 4.77 0.41
CA HIS A 230 -5.28 5.71 0.19
C HIS A 230 -3.94 5.14 0.67
N LEU A 231 -3.90 4.43 1.81
CA LEU A 231 -2.67 3.74 2.27
C LEU A 231 -2.22 2.67 1.27
N ILE A 232 -3.14 1.85 0.76
CA ILE A 232 -2.84 0.81 -0.24
C ILE A 232 -2.33 1.46 -1.53
N ARG A 233 -2.97 2.53 -2.00
CA ARG A 233 -2.53 3.30 -3.17
C ARG A 233 -1.14 3.89 -2.98
N ALA A 234 -0.88 4.53 -1.83
CA ALA A 234 0.43 5.10 -1.50
C ALA A 234 1.53 4.03 -1.60
N ARG A 235 1.33 2.88 -0.95
CA ARG A 235 2.26 1.74 -0.99
C ARG A 235 2.50 1.25 -2.42
N ASN A 236 1.43 1.03 -3.19
CA ASN A 236 1.53 0.52 -4.56
C ASN A 236 2.22 1.49 -5.53
N SER A 237 2.14 2.80 -5.25
CA SER A 237 2.87 3.84 -5.98
C SER A 237 4.27 4.12 -5.41
N GLY A 238 4.66 3.45 -4.32
CA GLY A 238 5.95 3.61 -3.66
C GLY A 238 6.08 4.87 -2.81
N VAL A 239 5.00 5.60 -2.52
CA VAL A 239 5.03 6.78 -1.65
C VAL A 239 5.31 6.31 -0.22
N SER A 240 6.55 6.51 0.25
CA SER A 240 6.97 6.25 1.64
C SER A 240 6.74 7.47 2.53
N ALA A 241 6.80 7.27 3.85
CA ALA A 241 6.75 8.36 4.83
C ALA A 241 7.90 9.35 4.66
N ASP A 242 9.15 8.86 4.52
CA ASP A 242 10.33 9.70 4.25
C ASP A 242 10.12 10.56 3.00
N TYR A 243 9.68 9.94 1.90
CA TYR A 243 9.41 10.65 0.66
C TYR A 243 8.37 11.75 0.86
N ALA A 244 7.27 11.48 1.56
CA ALA A 244 6.25 12.48 1.83
C ALA A 244 6.74 13.58 2.80
N SER A 245 7.59 13.23 3.78
CA SER A 245 8.20 14.18 4.73
C SER A 245 9.14 15.15 4.02
N ASP A 246 9.97 14.69 3.09
CA ASP A 246 10.89 15.54 2.32
C ASP A 246 10.14 16.70 1.64
N TRP A 247 8.98 16.42 1.05
CA TRP A 247 8.14 17.43 0.39
C TRP A 247 7.50 18.39 1.39
N ARG A 248 7.02 17.87 2.52
CA ARG A 248 6.44 18.69 3.59
C ARG A 248 7.46 19.61 4.24
N GLU A 249 8.69 19.13 4.46
CA GLU A 249 9.82 19.92 4.98
C GLU A 249 10.27 20.98 3.98
N ALA A 250 10.13 20.71 2.68
CA ALA A 250 10.23 21.71 1.63
C ALA A 250 8.97 22.59 1.53
N GLU A 251 8.11 22.60 2.56
CA GLU A 251 6.88 23.39 2.71
C GLU A 251 5.89 23.24 1.55
N PHE A 252 5.86 22.07 0.92
CA PHE A 252 4.80 21.67 -0.01
C PHE A 252 3.77 20.80 0.72
N ASP A 253 2.55 21.30 0.85
CA ASP A 253 1.42 20.52 1.40
C ASP A 253 0.70 19.77 0.27
N LEU A 254 1.15 18.53 0.02
CA LEU A 254 0.71 17.73 -1.14
C LEU A 254 -0.33 16.68 -0.77
N SER A 255 -1.41 16.60 -1.52
CA SER A 255 -2.34 15.46 -1.45
C SER A 255 -1.67 14.14 -1.90
N LEU A 256 -2.31 12.99 -1.63
CA LEU A 256 -1.78 11.71 -2.11
C LEU A 256 -1.64 11.67 -3.64
N ASP A 257 -2.63 12.17 -4.37
CA ASP A 257 -2.61 12.14 -5.83
C ASP A 257 -1.46 12.99 -6.38
N GLU A 258 -1.15 14.11 -5.73
CA GLU A 258 0.03 14.92 -6.05
C GLU A 258 1.32 14.18 -5.73
N LEU A 259 1.48 13.60 -4.53
CA LEU A 259 2.64 12.79 -4.14
C LEU A 259 2.91 11.66 -5.13
N ILE A 260 1.86 10.96 -5.59
CA ILE A 260 1.97 9.91 -6.61
C ILE A 260 2.42 10.52 -7.94
N ARG A 261 1.85 11.65 -8.35
CA ARG A 261 2.16 12.32 -9.61
C ARG A 261 3.61 12.79 -9.67
N ILE A 262 4.10 13.50 -8.64
CA ILE A 262 5.49 13.98 -8.59
C ILE A 262 6.48 12.82 -8.49
N ARG A 263 6.10 11.72 -7.82
CA ARG A 263 6.92 10.51 -7.76
C ARG A 263 7.08 9.88 -9.14
N ASN A 264 5.97 9.75 -9.88
CA ASN A 264 5.97 9.20 -11.23
C ASN A 264 6.70 10.08 -12.25
N SER A 265 6.75 11.40 -12.04
CA SER A 265 7.54 12.31 -12.90
C SER A 265 9.04 12.28 -12.57
N GLY A 266 9.42 11.73 -11.41
CA GLY A 266 10.79 11.70 -10.91
C GLY A 266 11.31 13.09 -10.55
N LEU A 267 10.43 14.03 -10.21
CA LEU A 267 10.78 15.38 -9.81
C LEU A 267 11.53 15.34 -8.46
N PRO A 268 12.79 15.82 -8.37
CA PRO A 268 13.48 15.95 -7.10
C PRO A 268 12.90 17.09 -6.25
N VAL A 269 12.85 16.91 -4.94
CA VAL A 269 12.35 17.94 -4.01
C VAL A 269 13.20 19.22 -4.05
N ASP A 270 14.53 19.09 -4.12
CA ASP A 270 15.46 20.23 -4.16
C ASP A 270 15.25 21.08 -5.43
N TYR A 271 14.98 20.42 -6.56
CA TYR A 271 14.65 21.10 -7.81
C TYR A 271 13.40 21.99 -7.64
N ALA A 272 12.34 21.49 -7.02
CA ALA A 272 11.13 22.28 -6.76
C ALA A 272 11.37 23.38 -5.72
N ARG A 273 12.14 23.08 -4.66
CA ARG A 273 12.50 24.03 -3.60
C ARG A 273 13.27 25.23 -4.17
N SER A 274 14.19 25.01 -5.11
CA SER A 274 15.01 26.07 -5.72
C SER A 274 14.18 27.20 -6.35
N TYR A 275 13.06 26.88 -7.02
CA TYR A 275 12.17 27.89 -7.61
C TYR A 275 11.47 28.71 -6.53
N ARG A 276 11.03 28.05 -5.47
CA ARG A 276 10.33 28.67 -4.35
C ARG A 276 11.26 29.62 -3.58
N GLU A 277 12.48 29.18 -3.28
CA GLU A 277 13.53 30.00 -2.64
C GLU A 277 13.96 31.19 -3.50
N ALA A 278 13.99 31.00 -4.83
CA ALA A 278 14.24 32.09 -5.77
C ALA A 278 13.03 33.05 -5.94
N GLY A 279 11.92 32.80 -5.24
CA GLY A 279 10.71 33.62 -5.27
C GLY A 279 9.94 33.52 -6.58
N PHE A 280 9.93 32.34 -7.21
CA PHE A 280 9.00 32.00 -8.28
C PHE A 280 7.74 31.35 -7.70
N ASP A 281 6.58 31.79 -8.19
CA ASP A 281 5.28 31.23 -7.84
C ASP A 281 4.83 30.25 -8.92
N PHE A 282 5.62 29.19 -9.13
CA PHE A 282 5.30 28.14 -10.11
C PHE A 282 4.56 27.00 -9.42
N ASP A 283 3.49 26.52 -10.04
CA ASP A 283 2.82 25.30 -9.60
C ASP A 283 3.66 24.05 -9.93
N LEU A 284 3.33 22.91 -9.31
CA LEU A 284 4.07 21.67 -9.53
C LEU A 284 4.05 21.20 -10.99
N ASP A 285 2.98 21.47 -11.74
CA ASP A 285 2.85 21.05 -13.13
C ASP A 285 3.80 21.83 -14.03
N GLN A 286 3.96 23.13 -13.76
CA GLN A 286 4.93 24.00 -14.39
C GLN A 286 6.36 23.54 -14.06
N ILE A 287 6.65 23.20 -12.80
CA ILE A 287 7.97 22.72 -12.39
C ILE A 287 8.29 21.36 -13.04
N ILE A 288 7.33 20.42 -13.07
CA ILE A 288 7.46 19.14 -13.79
C ILE A 288 7.77 19.38 -15.26
N ARG A 289 7.06 20.33 -15.90
CA ARG A 289 7.27 20.68 -17.31
C ARG A 289 8.65 21.28 -17.57
N LEU A 290 9.14 22.15 -16.68
CA LEU A 290 10.49 22.72 -16.75
C LEU A 290 11.55 21.61 -16.69
N ARG A 291 11.43 20.70 -15.72
CA ARG A 291 12.33 19.55 -15.57
C ARG A 291 12.32 18.66 -16.82
N ASN A 292 11.12 18.29 -17.29
CA ASN A 292 10.98 17.44 -18.48
C ASN A 292 11.51 18.10 -19.76
N SER A 293 11.60 19.43 -19.78
CA SER A 293 12.19 20.22 -20.87
C SER A 293 13.69 20.44 -20.71
N GLY A 294 14.34 19.88 -19.67
CA GLY A 294 15.78 20.00 -19.45
C GLY A 294 16.25 21.39 -19.02
N VAL A 295 15.36 22.17 -18.39
CA VAL A 295 15.75 23.42 -17.72
C VAL A 295 16.56 23.04 -16.47
N PRO A 296 17.81 23.52 -16.32
CA PRO A 296 18.62 23.20 -15.14
C PRO A 296 18.09 23.89 -13.88
N GLU A 297 18.40 23.31 -12.72
CA GLU A 297 18.29 23.98 -11.43
C GLU A 297 19.14 25.27 -11.43
N GLY A 298 18.69 26.32 -10.75
CA GLY A 298 19.40 27.61 -10.70
C GLY A 298 19.27 28.49 -11.95
N TYR A 299 18.97 27.92 -13.12
CA TYR A 299 18.89 28.66 -14.38
C TYR A 299 17.91 29.84 -14.33
N ALA A 300 16.73 29.63 -13.74
CA ALA A 300 15.73 30.69 -13.60
C ALA A 300 16.18 31.80 -12.64
N SER A 301 16.84 31.45 -11.52
CA SER A 301 17.38 32.43 -10.58
C SER A 301 18.54 33.25 -11.18
N GLU A 302 19.41 32.64 -11.99
CA GLU A 302 20.51 33.33 -12.65
C GLU A 302 20.00 34.34 -13.69
N LEU A 303 18.98 33.95 -14.47
CA LEU A 303 18.31 34.86 -15.39
C LEU A 303 17.59 36.00 -14.64
N LYS A 304 16.93 35.69 -13.51
CA LYS A 304 16.30 36.69 -12.65
C LYS A 304 17.33 37.69 -12.09
N ALA A 305 18.51 37.23 -11.68
CA ALA A 305 19.61 38.08 -11.23
C ALA A 305 20.12 39.02 -12.34
N SER A 306 20.00 38.60 -13.60
CA SER A 306 20.29 39.42 -14.79
C SER A 306 19.11 40.31 -15.21
N GLY A 307 18.07 40.44 -14.38
CA GLY A 307 16.90 41.27 -14.63
C GLY A 307 15.78 40.61 -15.44
N HIS A 308 15.85 39.29 -15.67
CA HIS A 308 14.86 38.55 -16.46
C HIS A 308 14.03 37.60 -15.59
N THR A 309 12.88 38.08 -15.09
CA THR A 309 11.88 37.20 -14.48
C THR A 309 11.02 36.60 -15.58
N LEU A 310 11.20 35.30 -15.85
CA LEU A 310 10.58 34.62 -16.97
C LEU A 310 9.48 33.66 -16.52
N THR A 311 8.45 33.51 -17.35
CA THR A 311 7.45 32.44 -17.21
C THR A 311 8.06 31.06 -17.52
N PRO A 312 7.40 29.95 -17.13
CA PRO A 312 7.89 28.62 -17.45
C PRO A 312 8.09 28.39 -18.97
N ASP A 313 7.17 28.90 -19.80
CA ASP A 313 7.26 28.80 -21.26
C ASP A 313 8.48 29.55 -21.82
N GLU A 314 8.76 30.74 -21.29
CA GLU A 314 9.91 31.53 -21.69
C GLU A 314 11.23 30.87 -21.26
N LEU A 315 11.30 30.32 -20.04
CA LEU A 315 12.47 29.56 -19.58
C LEU A 315 12.78 28.40 -20.53
N ILE A 316 11.75 27.63 -20.92
CA ILE A 316 11.87 26.53 -21.89
C ILE A 316 12.34 27.06 -23.25
N LYS A 317 11.75 28.16 -23.74
CA LYS A 317 12.10 28.78 -25.03
C LYS A 317 13.57 29.22 -25.07
N VAL A 318 14.03 29.91 -24.02
CA VAL A 318 15.42 30.40 -23.92
C VAL A 318 16.39 29.23 -23.83
N ARG A 319 16.08 28.23 -22.98
CA ARG A 319 16.88 27.01 -22.82
C ARG A 319 17.01 26.23 -24.12
N ASN A 320 15.90 26.05 -24.85
CA ASN A 320 15.85 25.33 -26.14
C ASN A 320 16.59 26.07 -27.25
N SER A 321 16.75 27.38 -27.13
CA SER A 321 17.54 28.21 -28.04
C SER A 321 19.05 28.17 -27.74
N GLY A 322 19.48 27.37 -26.75
CA GLY A 322 20.90 27.21 -26.41
C GLY A 322 21.53 28.44 -25.75
N VAL A 323 20.71 29.31 -25.16
CA VAL A 323 21.15 30.46 -24.36
C VAL A 323 21.51 29.99 -22.96
N SER A 324 22.75 30.19 -22.52
CA SER A 324 23.18 29.94 -21.14
C SER A 324 22.89 31.16 -20.25
N ALA A 325 22.81 30.96 -18.95
CA ALA A 325 22.68 32.08 -18.01
C ALA A 325 23.93 32.96 -17.99
N ASP A 326 25.14 32.37 -18.08
CA ASP A 326 26.40 33.10 -18.21
C ASP A 326 26.41 34.07 -19.40
N TYR A 327 25.86 33.65 -20.54
CA TYR A 327 25.74 34.50 -21.72
C TYR A 327 24.85 35.71 -21.46
N VAL A 328 23.74 35.52 -20.74
CA VAL A 328 22.83 36.61 -20.37
C VAL A 328 23.47 37.53 -19.33
N ALA A 329 24.14 36.96 -18.33
CA ALA A 329 24.86 37.70 -17.29
C ALA A 329 25.95 38.58 -17.89
N ALA A 330 26.79 38.05 -18.78
CA ALA A 330 27.85 38.79 -19.46
C ALA A 330 27.31 39.98 -20.26
N LEU A 331 26.20 39.80 -20.98
CA LEU A 331 25.54 40.89 -21.68
C LEU A 331 24.99 41.94 -20.71
N HIS A 332 24.37 41.51 -19.62
CA HIS A 332 23.83 42.40 -18.60
C HIS A 332 24.93 43.23 -17.90
N GLU A 333 26.06 42.60 -17.56
CA GLU A 333 27.26 43.22 -16.97
C GLU A 333 27.93 44.21 -17.93
N ALA A 334 27.95 43.92 -19.23
CA ALA A 334 28.39 44.84 -20.28
C ALA A 334 27.42 46.02 -20.52
N GLY A 335 26.34 46.11 -19.73
CA GLY A 335 25.37 47.20 -19.79
C GLY A 335 24.29 47.02 -20.86
N TYR A 336 24.18 45.85 -21.48
CA TYR A 336 23.05 45.55 -22.36
C TYR A 336 21.79 45.25 -21.53
N ARG A 337 20.62 45.65 -22.06
CA ARG A 337 19.29 45.41 -21.46
C ARG A 337 18.34 44.82 -22.51
N PHE A 338 18.83 43.79 -23.20
CA PHE A 338 18.07 43.13 -24.27
C PHE A 338 16.86 42.38 -23.73
N GLY A 339 15.75 42.40 -24.47
CA GLY A 339 14.64 41.48 -24.19
C GLY A 339 15.03 40.03 -24.50
N VAL A 340 14.25 39.08 -23.99
CA VAL A 340 14.48 37.65 -24.20
C VAL A 340 14.57 37.28 -25.68
N ASP A 341 13.69 37.84 -26.51
CA ASP A 341 13.69 37.57 -27.95
C ASP A 341 14.97 38.07 -28.63
N ASP A 342 15.51 39.21 -28.20
CA ASP A 342 16.78 39.73 -28.71
C ASP A 342 17.97 38.85 -28.30
N ILE A 343 17.99 38.38 -27.05
CA ILE A 343 19.00 37.45 -26.54
C ILE A 343 19.00 36.16 -27.37
N ILE A 344 17.82 35.58 -27.61
CA ILE A 344 17.65 34.38 -28.44
C ILE A 344 18.14 34.65 -29.87
N ARG A 345 17.77 35.80 -30.47
CA ARG A 345 18.18 36.16 -31.83
C ARG A 345 19.69 36.34 -31.96
N LEU A 346 20.33 36.98 -30.99
CA LEU A 346 21.79 37.13 -30.93
C LEU A 346 22.47 35.76 -30.89
N ARG A 347 22.02 34.88 -29.97
CA ARG A 347 22.56 33.53 -29.81
C ARG A 347 22.40 32.69 -31.08
N ASN A 348 21.21 32.69 -31.67
CA ASN A 348 20.91 31.97 -32.92
C ASN A 348 21.72 32.50 -34.12
N SER A 349 22.14 33.76 -34.09
CA SER A 349 22.99 34.37 -35.12
C SER A 349 24.49 34.14 -34.87
N GLY A 350 24.86 33.33 -33.87
CA GLY A 350 26.26 33.02 -33.56
C GLY A 350 27.04 34.21 -33.00
N VAL A 351 26.36 35.15 -32.34
CA VAL A 351 26.98 36.21 -31.55
C VAL A 351 27.40 35.61 -30.21
N SER A 352 28.69 35.71 -29.87
CA SER A 352 29.19 35.38 -28.53
C SER A 352 29.10 36.59 -27.60
N ASP A 353 29.07 36.33 -26.31
CA ASP A 353 29.16 37.33 -25.25
C ASP A 353 30.46 38.13 -25.37
N ASP A 354 31.63 37.48 -25.55
CA ASP A 354 32.90 38.15 -25.87
C ASP A 354 32.80 39.14 -27.03
N TYR A 355 32.15 38.74 -28.13
CA TYR A 355 32.00 39.60 -29.31
C TYR A 355 31.12 40.81 -28.99
N ALA A 356 29.98 40.60 -28.32
CA ALA A 356 29.07 41.69 -27.95
C ALA A 356 29.74 42.64 -26.95
N THR A 357 30.37 42.13 -25.90
CA THR A 357 31.06 42.91 -24.88
C THR A 357 32.22 43.73 -25.47
N ALA A 358 32.97 43.17 -26.42
CA ALA A 358 34.04 43.90 -27.10
C ALA A 358 33.55 45.08 -27.96
N LEU A 359 32.26 45.13 -28.31
CA LEU A 359 31.68 46.26 -29.03
C LEU A 359 31.44 47.47 -28.12
N VAL A 360 31.34 47.30 -26.80
CA VAL A 360 31.08 48.40 -25.85
C VAL A 360 32.19 49.47 -25.94
N VAL A 361 31.79 50.73 -26.01
CA VAL A 361 32.69 51.89 -26.07
C VAL A 361 32.30 52.89 -24.98
N GLU A 362 33.26 53.25 -24.14
CA GLU A 362 33.06 54.21 -23.06
C GLU A 362 32.51 55.55 -23.59
N GLY A 363 31.47 56.06 -22.92
CA GLY A 363 30.81 57.32 -23.31
C GLY A 363 29.86 57.23 -24.50
N ARG A 364 29.54 56.03 -25.02
CA ARG A 364 28.58 55.83 -26.11
C ARG A 364 27.51 54.80 -25.73
N ASP A 365 26.31 54.99 -26.27
CA ASP A 365 25.20 54.05 -26.10
C ASP A 365 25.53 52.66 -26.67
N ASN A 366 25.04 51.62 -26.02
CA ASN A 366 25.22 50.24 -26.48
C ASN A 366 24.44 49.98 -27.78
N LEU A 367 25.02 49.19 -28.69
CA LEU A 367 24.38 48.84 -29.95
C LEU A 367 23.14 47.95 -29.72
N GLY A 368 22.07 48.18 -30.49
CA GLY A 368 20.91 47.29 -30.52
C GLY A 368 21.23 45.92 -31.13
N ALA A 369 20.43 44.91 -30.79
CA ALA A 369 20.65 43.52 -31.22
C ALA A 369 20.73 43.37 -32.74
N ASP A 370 19.85 44.04 -33.50
CA ASP A 370 19.85 44.02 -34.97
C ASP A 370 21.19 44.47 -35.57
N VAL A 371 21.83 45.48 -34.99
CA VAL A 371 23.10 46.01 -35.47
C VAL A 371 24.22 45.03 -35.19
N ILE A 372 24.27 44.46 -33.98
CA ILE A 372 25.27 43.46 -33.59
C ILE A 372 25.19 42.23 -34.49
N ILE A 373 23.98 41.73 -34.73
CA ILE A 373 23.72 40.60 -35.63
C ILE A 373 24.19 40.91 -37.06
N ASN A 374 23.88 42.10 -37.59
CA ASN A 374 24.31 42.48 -38.94
C ASN A 374 25.84 42.58 -39.07
N LEU A 375 26.53 43.12 -38.06
CA LEU A 375 28.00 43.16 -38.06
C LEU A 375 28.57 41.74 -38.06
N ARG A 376 28.05 40.87 -37.21
CA ARG A 376 28.47 39.46 -37.10
C ARG A 376 28.25 38.70 -38.40
N ASN A 377 27.07 38.83 -39.00
CA ASN A 377 26.70 38.16 -40.26
C ASN A 377 27.56 38.64 -41.45
N ARG A 378 28.05 39.89 -41.41
CA ARG A 378 28.97 40.44 -42.41
C ARG A 378 30.43 40.05 -42.16
N GLY A 379 30.72 39.29 -41.10
CA GLY A 379 32.08 38.87 -40.76
C GLY A 379 32.98 40.00 -40.26
N ILE A 380 32.40 41.12 -39.81
CA ILE A 380 33.16 42.23 -39.24
C ILE A 380 33.63 41.80 -37.84
N ASP A 381 34.94 41.86 -37.58
CA ASP A 381 35.48 41.54 -36.26
C ASP A 381 35.20 42.67 -35.24
N ALA A 382 35.22 42.32 -33.95
CA ALA A 382 34.86 43.26 -32.88
C ALA A 382 35.82 44.46 -32.79
N GLU A 383 37.11 44.29 -33.12
CA GLU A 383 38.09 45.37 -33.08
C GLU A 383 37.82 46.41 -34.18
N THR A 384 37.59 45.93 -35.40
CA THR A 384 37.22 46.75 -36.56
C THR A 384 35.92 47.51 -36.29
N ALA A 385 34.89 46.82 -35.81
CA ALA A 385 33.63 47.46 -35.43
C ALA A 385 33.83 48.52 -34.33
N ARG A 386 34.62 48.22 -33.29
CA ARG A 386 34.92 49.16 -32.20
C ARG A 386 35.68 50.40 -32.70
N LYS A 387 36.62 50.26 -33.64
CA LYS A 387 37.34 51.40 -34.24
C LYS A 387 36.40 52.32 -35.02
N LEU A 388 35.45 51.77 -35.76
CA LEU A 388 34.43 52.55 -36.49
C LEU A 388 33.47 53.29 -35.55
N ARG A 389 33.39 52.84 -34.29
CA ARG A 389 32.60 53.49 -33.24
C ARG A 389 33.35 54.54 -32.45
N LYS A 390 34.69 54.61 -32.48
CA LYS A 390 35.46 55.65 -31.77
C LYS A 390 35.37 56.96 -32.54
#